data_AF-A0A9W3CGV6-F1
#
_entry.id   AF-A0A9W3CGV6-F1
#
_cell.length_a   1.000
_cell.length_b   1.000
_cell.length_c   1.000
_cell.angle_alpha   90.00
_cell.angle_beta   90.00
_cell.angle_gamma   90.00
#
_symmetry.space_group_name_H-M   'P 1'
#
loop_
_entity.id
_entity.type
_entity.pdbx_description
1 polymer ?
#
loop_
_entity_poly.entity_id
_entity_poly.type
_entity_poly.pdbx_seq_one_letter_code
_entity_poly.pdbx_strand_id
1 'polypeptide(L)'
;MTVWEHLIDHWQKDETVETSRKNSANRKSDRGGKGIYVYNLGACSMSFKEDQLIEANNGNPIDHLHLIKEAHTNKKTGQIQDPVIREVVELVETQKADFLASQPLFDDADSTGASTNLSRLKGGRLVGLARRASSCPASSSQVSYADPMILEQLQNKDERIGALEGQNTTILVELGDQKKTNAISFFV
;
A
#
# COMPACT_ATOMS: atom_id res chain seq x y z
N MET A 1 17.02 -15.70 47.46
CA MET A 1 17.31 -15.83 46.02
C MET A 1 18.06 -14.61 45.53
N THR A 2 19.09 -14.82 44.74
CA THR A 2 19.83 -13.75 44.07
C THR A 2 19.21 -13.43 42.71
N VAL A 3 19.47 -12.24 42.17
CA VAL A 3 19.03 -11.85 40.81
C VAL A 3 19.50 -12.85 39.75
N TRP A 4 20.65 -13.49 39.97
CA TRP A 4 21.22 -14.50 39.09
C TRP A 4 20.35 -15.77 39.00
N GLU A 5 19.86 -16.27 40.14
CA GLU A 5 18.98 -17.44 40.18
C GLU A 5 17.67 -17.18 39.46
N HIS A 6 17.06 -15.99 39.66
CA HIS A 6 15.87 -15.59 38.92
C HIS A 6 16.11 -15.47 37.41
N LEU A 7 17.31 -15.08 36.98
CA LEU A 7 17.65 -15.00 35.57
C LEU A 7 17.75 -16.39 34.94
N ILE A 8 18.39 -17.34 35.63
CA ILE A 8 18.47 -18.74 35.20
C ILE A 8 17.05 -19.32 35.05
N ASP A 9 16.19 -19.15 36.06
CA ASP A 9 14.81 -19.62 36.01
C ASP A 9 14.04 -18.99 34.86
N HIS A 10 14.24 -17.69 34.58
CA HIS A 10 13.59 -17.01 33.46
C HIS A 10 13.98 -17.59 32.09
N TRP A 11 15.27 -17.89 31.88
CA TRP A 11 15.77 -18.46 30.62
C TRP A 11 15.38 -19.94 30.44
N GLN A 12 15.08 -20.65 31.52
CA GLN A 12 14.62 -22.05 31.48
C GLN A 12 13.11 -22.19 31.20
N LYS A 13 12.33 -21.12 31.29
CA LYS A 13 10.90 -21.14 30.95
C LYS A 13 10.69 -21.48 29.47
N ASP A 14 9.76 -22.39 29.20
CA ASP A 14 9.43 -22.83 27.84
C ASP A 14 9.05 -21.66 26.90
N GLU A 15 8.34 -20.65 27.42
CA GLU A 15 8.00 -19.43 26.66
C GLU A 15 9.23 -18.66 26.18
N THR A 16 10.25 -18.53 27.05
CA THR A 16 11.51 -17.83 26.74
C THR A 16 12.32 -18.63 25.74
N VAL A 17 12.40 -19.96 25.93
CA VAL A 17 13.10 -20.88 25.03
C VAL A 17 12.46 -20.84 23.64
N GLU A 18 11.14 -20.96 23.53
CA GLU A 18 10.42 -20.97 22.26
C GLU A 18 10.57 -19.62 21.53
N THR A 19 10.42 -18.51 22.25
CA THR A 19 10.63 -17.17 21.68
C THR A 19 12.05 -17.01 21.14
N SER A 20 13.05 -17.47 21.90
CA SER A 20 14.46 -17.40 21.49
C SER A 20 14.75 -18.28 20.26
N ARG A 21 14.17 -19.49 20.21
CA ARG A 21 14.29 -20.43 19.08
C ARG A 21 13.67 -19.84 17.83
N LYS A 22 12.47 -19.26 17.95
CA LYS A 22 11.78 -18.57 16.85
C LYS A 22 12.60 -17.38 16.34
N ASN A 23 13.13 -16.55 17.24
CA ASN A 23 13.99 -15.42 16.86
C ASN A 23 15.28 -15.87 16.16
N SER A 24 15.90 -16.95 16.64
CA SER A 24 17.08 -17.57 16.02
C SER A 24 16.78 -18.09 14.62
N ALA A 25 15.65 -18.82 14.45
CA ALA A 25 15.18 -19.29 13.15
C ALA A 25 14.92 -18.13 12.18
N ASN A 26 14.25 -17.06 12.64
CA ASN A 26 14.01 -15.87 11.82
C ASN A 26 15.31 -15.18 11.40
N ARG A 27 16.30 -15.07 12.30
CA ARG A 27 17.63 -14.52 11.96
C ARG A 27 18.39 -15.36 10.93
N LYS A 28 18.18 -16.68 10.93
CA LYS A 28 18.81 -17.62 9.99
C LYS A 28 17.90 -17.96 8.81
N SER A 29 16.76 -17.28 8.67
CA SER A 29 15.84 -17.53 7.57
C SER A 29 16.51 -17.24 6.25
N ASP A 30 16.23 -18.07 5.25
CA ASP A 30 16.73 -17.84 3.91
C ASP A 30 15.96 -16.68 3.28
N ARG A 31 16.68 -15.63 2.88
CA ARG A 31 16.13 -14.49 2.12
C ARG A 31 16.32 -14.68 0.61
N GLY A 32 16.34 -15.94 0.14
CA GLY A 32 16.65 -16.27 -1.25
C GLY A 32 18.10 -15.93 -1.61
N GLY A 33 19.04 -16.19 -0.70
CA GLY A 33 20.46 -15.86 -0.89
C GLY A 33 20.81 -14.36 -0.85
N LYS A 34 19.84 -13.48 -0.52
CA LYS A 34 19.99 -12.01 -0.52
C LYS A 34 20.67 -11.43 0.74
N GLY A 35 21.21 -12.28 1.61
CA GLY A 35 21.97 -11.86 2.78
C GLY A 35 21.14 -11.26 3.92
N ILE A 36 21.85 -10.72 4.91
CA ILE A 36 21.28 -10.20 6.16
C ILE A 36 20.58 -8.86 5.89
N TYR A 37 19.50 -8.59 6.65
CA TYR A 37 18.82 -7.29 6.61
C TYR A 37 19.72 -6.14 7.05
N VAL A 38 19.77 -5.08 6.24
CA VAL A 38 20.61 -3.89 6.49
C VAL A 38 19.74 -2.65 6.65
N TYR A 39 19.90 -1.96 7.78
CA TYR A 39 19.22 -0.71 8.12
C TYR A 39 20.23 0.37 8.48
N ASN A 40 20.17 1.53 7.82
CA ASN A 40 21.24 2.54 7.86
C ASN A 40 20.96 3.73 8.78
N LEU A 41 19.78 3.83 9.39
CA LEU A 41 19.45 4.92 10.33
C LEU A 41 20.04 4.71 11.74
N GLY A 42 20.72 3.59 11.97
CA GLY A 42 21.34 3.29 13.27
C GLY A 42 20.29 3.23 14.37
N ALA A 43 20.48 4.01 15.44
CA ALA A 43 19.55 4.08 16.58
C ALA A 43 18.29 4.93 16.32
N CYS A 44 18.17 5.57 15.16
CA CYS A 44 16.96 6.34 14.81
C CYS A 44 15.85 5.42 14.28
N SER A 45 14.63 5.64 14.77
CA SER A 45 13.44 4.98 14.23
C SER A 45 13.02 5.58 12.89
N MET A 46 12.23 4.83 12.13
CA MET A 46 11.62 5.30 10.88
C MET A 46 10.75 6.53 11.10
N SER A 47 9.91 6.55 12.14
CA SER A 47 9.02 7.67 12.44
C SER A 47 9.78 8.95 12.76
N PHE A 48 10.86 8.86 13.54
CA PHE A 48 11.68 10.03 13.82
C PHE A 48 12.36 10.58 12.56
N LYS A 49 12.74 9.69 11.62
CA LYS A 49 13.30 10.10 10.34
C LYS A 49 12.23 10.70 9.42
N GLU A 50 11.01 10.19 9.46
CA GLU A 50 9.85 10.74 8.76
C GLU A 50 9.57 12.18 9.20
N ASP A 51 9.47 12.42 10.50
CA ASP A 51 9.26 13.76 11.07
C ASP A 51 10.34 14.75 10.61
N GLN A 52 11.61 14.35 10.66
CA GLN A 52 12.74 15.16 10.17
C GLN A 52 12.60 15.52 8.69
N LEU A 53 12.20 14.56 7.86
CA LEU A 53 12.07 14.82 6.44
C LEU A 53 10.84 15.71 6.17
N ILE A 54 9.72 15.51 6.89
CA ILE A 54 8.52 16.36 6.77
C ILE A 54 8.86 17.81 7.12
N GLU A 55 9.62 18.01 8.20
CA GLU A 55 10.11 19.34 8.59
C GLU A 55 11.00 19.95 7.49
N ALA A 56 11.92 19.16 6.91
CA ALA A 56 12.76 19.58 5.78
C ALA A 56 11.94 19.90 4.50
N ASN A 57 10.80 19.23 4.31
CA ASN A 57 9.88 19.45 3.19
C ASN A 57 8.83 20.54 3.49
N ASN A 58 9.17 21.49 4.36
CA ASN A 58 8.29 22.61 4.75
C ASN A 58 6.95 22.17 5.35
N GLY A 59 6.91 21.02 6.03
CA GLY A 59 5.72 20.44 6.61
C GLY A 59 4.86 19.62 5.64
N ASN A 60 5.29 19.44 4.39
CA ASN A 60 4.58 18.58 3.44
C ASN A 60 4.85 17.10 3.73
N PRO A 61 3.82 16.24 3.70
CA PRO A 61 3.98 14.81 3.91
C PRO A 61 4.89 14.21 2.84
N ILE A 62 5.60 13.14 3.21
CA ILE A 62 6.58 12.49 2.36
C ILE A 62 6.06 11.14 1.91
N ASP A 63 6.36 10.80 0.65
CA ASP A 63 6.09 9.48 0.11
C ASP A 63 6.85 8.41 0.92
N HIS A 64 6.14 7.39 1.38
CA HIS A 64 6.70 6.31 2.17
C HIS A 64 7.85 5.60 1.44
N LEU A 65 7.80 5.52 0.11
CA LEU A 65 8.90 4.99 -0.70
C LEU A 65 10.18 5.83 -0.53
N HIS A 66 10.06 7.15 -0.46
CA HIS A 66 11.19 8.05 -0.25
C HIS A 66 11.83 7.85 1.13
N LEU A 67 11.01 7.65 2.16
CA LEU A 67 11.47 7.31 3.50
C LEU A 67 12.23 5.97 3.52
N ILE A 68 11.69 4.94 2.85
CA ILE A 68 12.35 3.62 2.72
C ILE A 68 13.71 3.77 2.00
N LYS A 69 13.77 4.53 0.90
CA LYS A 69 15.02 4.79 0.18
C LYS A 69 16.05 5.44 1.11
N GLU A 70 15.68 6.49 1.81
CA GLU A 70 16.57 7.20 2.73
C GLU A 70 17.04 6.30 3.89
N ALA A 71 16.16 5.43 4.42
CA ALA A 71 16.49 4.54 5.52
C ALA A 71 17.47 3.41 5.15
N HIS A 72 17.44 2.97 3.89
CA HIS A 72 18.25 1.87 3.38
C HIS A 72 19.41 2.29 2.48
N THR A 73 19.52 3.58 2.16
CA THR A 73 20.64 4.12 1.40
C THR A 73 21.85 4.31 2.30
N ASN A 74 23.01 3.85 1.84
CA ASN A 74 24.25 4.12 2.53
C ASN A 74 24.77 5.52 2.18
N LYS A 75 25.03 6.34 3.19
CA LYS A 75 25.48 7.73 3.01
C LYS A 75 26.83 7.88 2.29
N LYS A 76 27.69 6.85 2.33
CA LYS A 76 29.00 6.85 1.67
C LYS A 76 28.92 6.42 0.21
N THR A 77 28.11 5.41 -0.10
CA THR A 77 28.01 4.87 -1.47
C THR A 77 26.85 5.46 -2.27
N GLY A 78 25.87 6.07 -1.60
CA GLY A 78 24.64 6.57 -2.22
C GLY A 78 23.72 5.47 -2.75
N GLN A 79 24.00 4.20 -2.44
CA GLN A 79 23.25 3.06 -2.95
C GLN A 79 22.47 2.36 -1.83
N ILE A 80 21.33 1.75 -2.21
CA ILE A 80 20.56 0.88 -1.34
C ILE A 80 21.33 -0.41 -1.13
N GLN A 81 21.69 -0.70 0.13
CA GLN A 81 22.54 -1.85 0.45
C GLN A 81 21.77 -3.16 0.61
N ASP A 82 20.53 -3.12 1.10
CA ASP A 82 19.72 -4.31 1.22
C ASP A 82 19.19 -4.70 -0.18
N PRO A 83 19.59 -5.85 -0.74
CA PRO A 83 19.20 -6.23 -2.10
C PRO A 83 17.70 -6.50 -2.25
N VAL A 84 16.99 -6.95 -1.21
CA VAL A 84 15.52 -7.09 -1.29
C VAL A 84 14.87 -5.73 -1.38
N ILE A 85 15.30 -4.78 -0.55
CA ILE A 85 14.75 -3.41 -0.59
C ILE A 85 15.07 -2.74 -1.92
N ARG A 86 16.28 -2.97 -2.47
CA ARG A 86 16.66 -2.45 -3.78
C ARG A 86 15.71 -2.93 -4.88
N GLU A 87 15.43 -4.23 -4.94
CA GLU A 87 14.47 -4.79 -5.92
C GLU A 87 13.04 -4.27 -5.71
N VAL A 88 12.58 -4.13 -4.46
CA VAL A 88 11.25 -3.60 -4.17
C VAL A 88 11.14 -2.14 -4.61
N VAL A 89 12.16 -1.33 -4.32
CA VAL A 89 12.19 0.09 -4.75
C VAL A 89 12.18 0.18 -6.27
N GLU A 90 13.02 -0.60 -6.95
CA GLU A 90 13.08 -0.66 -8.41
C GLU A 90 11.72 -1.05 -9.01
N LEU A 91 11.09 -2.12 -8.50
CA LEU A 91 9.77 -2.57 -8.95
C LEU A 91 8.71 -1.48 -8.82
N VAL A 92 8.64 -0.80 -7.67
CA VAL A 92 7.66 0.26 -7.44
C VAL A 92 7.91 1.46 -8.34
N GLU A 93 9.17 1.82 -8.58
CA GLU A 93 9.53 2.91 -9.49
C GLU A 93 9.17 2.59 -10.94
N THR A 94 9.42 1.36 -11.40
CA THR A 94 9.00 0.90 -12.73
C THR A 94 7.48 0.94 -12.88
N GLN A 95 6.74 0.40 -11.91
CA GLN A 95 5.27 0.43 -11.94
C GLN A 95 4.71 1.86 -11.94
N LYS A 96 5.31 2.76 -11.16
CA LYS A 96 4.93 4.19 -11.17
C LYS A 96 5.20 4.82 -12.53
N ALA A 97 6.34 4.52 -13.17
CA ALA A 97 6.68 5.05 -14.49
C ALA A 97 5.72 4.53 -15.57
N ASP A 98 5.43 3.22 -15.58
CA ASP A 98 4.50 2.60 -16.53
C ASP A 98 3.07 3.16 -16.37
N PHE A 99 2.65 3.40 -15.13
CA PHE A 99 1.36 4.02 -14.84
C PHE A 99 1.30 5.46 -15.36
N LEU A 100 2.35 6.25 -15.16
CA LEU A 100 2.42 7.63 -15.68
C LEU A 100 2.50 7.67 -17.20
N ALA A 101 3.23 6.76 -17.83
CA ALA A 101 3.32 6.64 -19.29
C ALA A 101 1.99 6.22 -19.93
N SER A 102 1.16 5.47 -19.20
CA SER A 102 -0.17 5.04 -19.63
C SER A 102 -1.24 6.12 -19.42
N GLN A 103 -0.93 7.26 -18.78
CA GLN A 103 -1.87 8.37 -18.69
C GLN A 103 -1.98 9.06 -20.06
N PRO A 104 -3.20 9.23 -20.60
CA PRO A 104 -3.38 9.96 -21.84
C PRO A 104 -2.94 11.42 -21.66
N LEU A 105 -2.04 11.87 -22.54
CA LEU A 105 -1.75 13.28 -22.75
C LEU A 105 -3.02 13.88 -23.33
N PHE A 106 -3.84 14.54 -22.49
CA PHE A 106 -4.81 15.47 -23.02
C PHE A 106 -4.01 16.64 -23.59
N ASP A 107 -3.68 16.56 -24.88
CA ASP A 107 -3.32 17.75 -25.64
C ASP A 107 -4.54 18.68 -25.60
N ASP A 108 -4.39 19.80 -24.90
CA ASP A 108 -5.39 20.85 -24.82
C ASP A 108 -5.63 21.44 -26.22
N ALA A 109 -6.52 20.82 -26.99
CA ALA A 109 -7.18 21.43 -28.13
C ALA A 109 -8.64 21.66 -27.74
N ASP A 110 -8.86 22.83 -27.16
CA ASP A 110 -10.13 23.57 -27.09
C ASP A 110 -11.31 22.84 -26.41
N SER A 111 -11.44 23.02 -25.09
CA SER A 111 -12.76 23.00 -24.48
C SER A 111 -12.84 23.94 -23.28
N THR A 112 -13.38 25.12 -23.55
CA THR A 112 -13.89 26.06 -22.54
C THR A 112 -14.96 25.35 -21.70
N GLY A 113 -14.58 24.93 -20.48
CA GLY A 113 -15.49 24.22 -19.57
C GLY A 113 -15.00 24.23 -18.13
N ALA A 114 -15.12 25.40 -17.47
CA ALA A 114 -15.21 25.59 -16.02
C ALA A 114 -14.24 24.81 -15.11
N SER A 115 -13.07 25.38 -14.89
CA SER A 115 -12.20 25.06 -13.74
C SER A 115 -12.69 25.79 -12.47
N THR A 116 -13.32 25.06 -11.54
CA THR A 116 -13.49 25.49 -10.15
C THR A 116 -12.42 24.83 -9.27
N ASN A 117 -11.29 25.51 -9.25
CA ASN A 117 -10.16 25.43 -8.32
C ASN A 117 -10.46 24.82 -6.92
N LEU A 118 -9.89 23.64 -6.64
CA LEU A 118 -9.66 23.19 -5.27
C LEU A 118 -8.30 23.73 -4.80
N SER A 119 -8.26 25.01 -4.43
CA SER A 119 -7.12 25.56 -3.70
C SER A 119 -7.62 26.41 -2.53
N ARG A 120 -6.99 26.16 -1.37
CA ARG A 120 -7.08 26.90 -0.08
C ARG A 120 -8.14 26.41 0.91
N LEU A 121 -7.69 25.50 1.77
CA LEU A 121 -8.03 25.54 3.19
C LEU A 121 -6.72 25.53 4.00
N LYS A 122 -6.09 26.71 4.11
CA LYS A 122 -5.14 26.99 5.17
C LYS A 122 -5.87 27.67 6.32
N GLY A 123 -5.78 27.05 7.50
CA GLY A 123 -5.52 27.78 8.74
C GLY A 123 -6.68 27.99 9.69
N GLY A 124 -6.54 27.40 10.89
CA GLY A 124 -6.85 28.10 12.12
C GLY A 124 -7.59 27.28 13.18
N ARG A 125 -6.86 26.78 14.18
CA ARG A 125 -6.80 27.41 15.53
C ARG A 125 -6.39 26.39 16.60
N LEU A 126 -5.15 26.52 17.07
CA LEU A 126 -4.62 25.84 18.26
C LEU A 126 -4.91 26.73 19.48
N VAL A 127 -5.67 26.28 20.48
CA VAL A 127 -5.64 26.81 21.87
C VAL A 127 -6.33 25.87 22.86
N GLY A 128 -5.61 25.43 23.92
CA GLY A 128 -6.23 25.01 25.19
C GLY A 128 -5.68 23.73 25.84
N LEU A 129 -4.78 23.89 26.81
CA LEU A 129 -4.31 22.89 27.77
C LEU A 129 -5.42 22.53 28.80
N ALA A 130 -5.72 21.23 29.03
CA ALA A 130 -6.17 20.72 30.35
C ALA A 130 -6.20 19.18 30.42
N ARG A 131 -5.63 18.64 31.51
CA ARG A 131 -5.71 17.23 31.94
C ARG A 131 -7.03 16.97 32.69
N ARG A 132 -7.75 15.87 32.40
CA ARG A 132 -8.13 14.81 33.38
C ARG A 132 -9.15 13.79 32.82
N ALA A 133 -9.06 12.59 33.39
CA ALA A 133 -9.79 11.36 33.09
C ALA A 133 -11.33 11.47 33.19
N SER A 134 -12.04 10.70 32.36
CA SER A 134 -12.92 9.60 32.80
C SER A 134 -13.75 9.02 31.65
N SER A 135 -13.88 7.69 31.69
CA SER A 135 -14.99 6.88 31.17
C SER A 135 -15.31 6.93 29.67
N CYS A 136 -15.04 5.81 29.01
CA CYS A 136 -15.82 5.32 27.89
C CYS A 136 -17.31 5.29 28.25
N PRO A 137 -18.19 5.55 27.27
CA PRO A 137 -19.26 4.60 27.02
C PRO A 137 -19.04 3.99 25.65
N ALA A 138 -18.97 2.66 25.61
CA ALA A 138 -19.22 1.92 24.40
C ALA A 138 -20.64 2.24 23.93
N SER A 139 -20.78 2.69 22.68
CA SER A 139 -22.03 2.49 21.94
C SER A 139 -21.66 2.29 20.47
N SER A 140 -21.70 1.01 20.10
CA SER A 140 -21.53 0.50 18.75
C SER A 140 -22.83 0.70 17.98
N SER A 141 -22.86 1.67 17.07
CA SER A 141 -23.63 1.57 15.84
C SER A 141 -22.96 2.41 14.75
N GLN A 142 -22.02 1.76 14.04
CA GLN A 142 -21.53 2.31 12.78
C GLN A 142 -22.64 2.09 11.74
N VAL A 143 -23.53 3.07 11.59
CA VAL A 143 -24.35 3.17 10.39
C VAL A 143 -23.48 3.85 9.34
N SER A 144 -22.90 3.04 8.44
CA SER A 144 -22.21 3.52 7.25
C SER A 144 -23.25 4.19 6.36
N TYR A 145 -23.37 5.52 6.45
CA TYR A 145 -24.22 6.27 5.52
C TYR A 145 -23.49 6.34 4.17
N ALA A 146 -23.72 5.34 3.33
CA ALA A 146 -23.31 5.41 1.93
C ALA A 146 -24.20 6.44 1.23
N ASP A 147 -23.59 7.41 0.55
CA ASP A 147 -24.29 8.41 -0.24
C ASP A 147 -25.20 7.70 -1.27
N PRO A 148 -26.52 7.95 -1.26
CA PRO A 148 -27.46 7.29 -2.17
C PRO A 148 -27.09 7.46 -3.64
N MET A 149 -26.42 8.55 -4.00
CA MET A 149 -25.95 8.78 -5.37
C MET A 149 -24.84 7.80 -5.78
N ILE A 150 -23.99 7.38 -4.82
CA ILE A 150 -22.93 6.40 -5.06
C ILE A 150 -23.53 5.00 -5.23
N LEU A 151 -24.57 4.67 -4.46
CA LEU A 151 -25.22 3.37 -4.55
C LEU A 151 -25.96 3.20 -5.89
N GLU A 152 -26.63 4.25 -6.36
CA GLU A 152 -27.30 4.27 -7.67
C GLU A 152 -26.30 4.11 -8.83
N GLN A 153 -25.16 4.81 -8.77
CA GLN A 153 -24.11 4.65 -9.78
C GLN A 153 -23.51 3.25 -9.79
N LEU A 154 -23.34 2.62 -8.63
CA LEU A 154 -22.80 1.27 -8.55
C LEU A 154 -23.77 0.27 -9.20
N GLN A 155 -25.05 0.37 -8.88
CA GLN A 155 -26.09 -0.49 -9.44
C GLN A 155 -26.22 -0.34 -10.96
N ASN A 156 -26.13 0.89 -11.48
CA ASN A 156 -26.13 1.12 -12.94
C ASN A 156 -24.93 0.48 -13.65
N LYS A 157 -23.76 0.48 -13.00
CA LYS A 157 -22.54 -0.14 -13.54
C LYS A 157 -22.64 -1.66 -13.53
N ASP A 158 -23.22 -2.25 -12.49
CA ASP A 158 -23.45 -3.70 -12.39
C ASP A 158 -24.44 -4.19 -13.46
N GLU A 159 -25.51 -3.43 -13.72
CA GLU A 159 -26.46 -3.72 -14.81
C GLU A 159 -25.78 -3.67 -16.19
N ARG A 160 -24.92 -2.68 -16.42
CA ARG A 160 -24.17 -2.55 -17.68
C ARG A 160 -23.17 -3.70 -17.86
N ILE A 161 -22.52 -4.16 -16.80
CA ILE A 161 -21.60 -5.30 -16.84
C ILE A 161 -22.39 -6.56 -17.24
N GLY A 162 -23.53 -6.83 -16.60
CA GLY A 162 -24.36 -7.99 -16.94
C GLY A 162 -24.84 -7.98 -18.40
N ALA A 163 -25.21 -6.82 -18.94
CA ALA A 163 -25.60 -6.69 -20.35
C ALA A 163 -24.45 -7.01 -21.31
N LEU A 164 -23.23 -6.54 -21.00
CA LEU A 164 -22.04 -6.79 -21.82
C LEU A 164 -21.61 -8.27 -21.77
N GLU A 165 -21.70 -8.90 -20.60
CA GLU A 165 -21.43 -10.34 -20.45
C GLU A 165 -22.45 -11.17 -21.25
N GLY A 166 -23.73 -10.80 -21.23
CA GLY A 166 -24.77 -11.41 -22.06
C GLY A 166 -24.50 -11.29 -23.57
N GLN A 167 -24.04 -10.13 -24.03
CA GLN A 167 -23.65 -9.96 -25.44
C GLN A 167 -22.44 -10.81 -25.81
N ASN A 168 -21.41 -10.83 -24.96
CA ASN A 168 -20.20 -11.63 -25.19
C ASN A 168 -20.50 -13.13 -25.26
N THR A 169 -21.35 -13.64 -24.36
CA THR A 169 -21.79 -15.05 -24.42
C THR A 169 -22.55 -15.37 -25.69
N THR A 170 -23.43 -14.47 -26.14
CA THR A 170 -24.19 -14.63 -27.39
C THR A 170 -23.26 -14.66 -28.60
N ILE A 171 -22.30 -13.75 -28.68
CA ILE A 171 -21.29 -13.71 -29.76
C ILE A 171 -20.47 -15.00 -29.79
N LEU A 172 -20.07 -15.53 -28.63
CA LEU A 172 -19.32 -16.79 -28.55
C LEU A 172 -20.13 -18.00 -29.05
N VAL A 173 -21.44 -18.04 -28.76
CA VAL A 173 -22.33 -19.09 -29.26
C VAL A 173 -22.47 -18.98 -30.79
N GLU A 174 -22.71 -17.78 -31.30
CA GLU A 174 -22.88 -17.54 -32.74
C GLU A 174 -21.61 -17.87 -33.54
N LEU A 175 -20.43 -17.48 -33.04
CA LEU A 175 -19.15 -17.87 -33.63
C LEU A 175 -18.93 -19.38 -33.60
N GLY A 176 -19.33 -20.05 -32.51
CA GLY A 176 -19.28 -21.50 -32.38
C GLY A 176 -20.16 -22.21 -33.41
N ASP A 177 -21.35 -21.69 -33.67
CA ASP A 177 -22.30 -22.27 -34.61
C ASP A 177 -21.92 -21.96 -36.08
N GLN A 178 -21.43 -20.75 -36.38
CA GLN A 178 -20.83 -20.43 -37.68
C GLN A 178 -19.63 -21.33 -38.02
N LYS A 179 -18.83 -21.70 -37.02
CA LYS A 179 -17.69 -22.61 -37.21
C LYS A 179 -18.15 -24.03 -37.55
N LYS A 180 -19.25 -24.51 -36.95
CA LYS A 180 -19.83 -25.82 -37.24
C LYS A 180 -20.49 -25.85 -38.62
N THR A 181 -21.23 -24.81 -39.00
CA THR A 181 -21.88 -24.74 -40.32
C THR A 181 -20.85 -24.66 -41.46
N ASN A 182 -19.76 -23.91 -41.28
CA ASN A 182 -18.64 -23.90 -42.23
C ASN A 182 -17.89 -25.23 -42.29
N ALA A 183 -17.82 -26.01 -41.21
CA ALA A 183 -17.22 -27.35 -41.23
C ALA A 183 -18.09 -28.38 -41.98
N ILE A 184 -19.42 -28.20 -41.97
CA ILE A 184 -20.36 -29.08 -42.66
C ILE A 184 -20.45 -28.76 -44.17
N SER A 185 -20.32 -27.49 -44.57
CA SER A 185 -20.36 -27.08 -45.98
C SER A 185 -19.14 -27.50 -46.81
N PHE A 186 -18.06 -27.96 -46.17
CA PHE A 186 -16.86 -28.51 -46.84
C PHE A 186 -16.94 -30.01 -47.16
N PHE A 187 -18.01 -30.70 -46.75
CA PHE A 187 -18.20 -32.15 -46.94
C PHE A 187 -19.31 -32.51 -47.95
N VAL A 188 -19.81 -31.55 -48.72
CA VAL A 188 -20.69 -31.76 -49.89
C VAL A 188 -19.97 -31.30 -51.15
#